data_AF-A0A6M4GZ29-F1
#
_entry.id   AF-A0A6M4GZ29-F1
#
_cell.length_a   1.000
_cell.length_b   1.000
_cell.length_c   1.000
_cell.angle_alpha   90.00
_cell.angle_beta   90.00
_cell.angle_gamma   90.00
#
_symmetry.space_group_name_H-M   'P 1'
#
loop_
_entity.id
_entity.type
_entity.pdbx_description
1 polymer ?
#
loop_
_entity_poly.entity_id
_entity_poly.type
_entity_poly.pdbx_seq_one_letter_code
_entity_poly.pdbx_strand_id
1 'polypeptide(L)' 'MAEDLNCREAVRLMSLALERSLSPDESTALDVHLAECLDCTNFQVQVRFIHRAAGRFRGDA' A
#
# COMPACT_ATOMS: atom_id res chain seq x y z
N MET A 1 -5.51 -3.69 -17.70
CA MET A 1 -6.77 -2.92 -17.53
C MET A 1 -6.91 -2.70 -16.03
N ALA A 2 -6.77 -1.47 -15.55
CA ALA A 2 -6.92 -1.19 -14.12
C ALA A 2 -8.41 -1.33 -13.79
N GLU A 3 -8.77 -2.41 -13.11
CA GLU A 3 -10.10 -2.62 -12.53
C GLU A 3 -10.31 -1.57 -11.43
N ASP A 4 -11.54 -1.01 -11.32
CA ASP A 4 -11.88 -0.02 -10.30
C ASP A 4 -11.62 -0.60 -8.90
N LEU A 5 -10.50 -0.19 -8.32
CA LEU A 5 -10.01 -0.71 -7.06
C LEU A 5 -10.88 -0.17 -5.93
N ASN A 6 -11.48 -1.03 -5.12
CA ASN A 6 -12.17 -0.58 -3.91
C ASN A 6 -11.21 -0.46 -2.71
N CYS A 7 -11.63 0.21 -1.63
CA CYS A 7 -10.77 0.44 -0.47
C CYS A 7 -10.20 -0.87 0.14
N ARG A 8 -10.94 -1.99 0.08
CA ARG A 8 -10.46 -3.28 0.60
C ARG A 8 -9.33 -3.83 -0.26
N GLU A 9 -9.45 -3.75 -1.58
CA GLU A 9 -8.38 -4.12 -2.52
C GLU A 9 -7.18 -3.19 -2.40
N ALA A 10 -7.41 -1.88 -2.20
CA ALA A 10 -6.36 -0.91 -1.93
C ALA A 10 -5.52 -1.30 -0.70
N VAL A 11 -6.19 -1.56 0.42
CA VAL A 11 -5.54 -1.99 1.67
C VAL A 11 -4.79 -3.32 1.46
N ARG A 12 -5.35 -4.25 0.68
CA ARG A 12 -4.70 -5.51 0.34
C ARG A 12 -3.42 -5.28 -0.47
N LEU A 13 -3.46 -4.46 -1.53
CA LEU A 13 -2.28 -4.15 -2.34
C LEU A 13 -1.21 -3.40 -1.52
N MET A 14 -1.61 -2.47 -0.65
CA MET A 14 -0.68 -1.80 0.26
C MET A 14 0.04 -2.78 1.18
N SER A 15 -0.67 -3.79 1.70
CA SER A 15 -0.08 -4.84 2.53
C SER A 15 0.88 -5.71 1.72
N LEU A 16 0.47 -6.15 0.52
CA LEU A 16 1.31 -6.94 -0.38
C LEU A 16 2.59 -6.19 -0.79
N ALA A 17 2.52 -4.87 -0.96
CA ALA A 17 3.67 -4.02 -1.28
C ALA A 17 4.74 -4.00 -0.18
N LEU A 18 4.42 -4.42 1.05
CA LEU A 18 5.39 -4.56 2.15
C LEU A 18 6.17 -5.87 2.08
N GLU A 19 5.66 -6.86 1.36
CA GLU A 19 6.22 -8.22 1.29
C GLU A 19 6.86 -8.51 -0.08
N ARG A 20 6.30 -7.92 -1.14
CA ARG A 20 6.78 -8.07 -2.52
C ARG A 20 6.59 -6.79 -3.32
N SER A 21 7.31 -6.68 -4.43
CA SER A 21 7.00 -5.68 -5.44
C SER A 21 5.63 -5.96 -6.07
N LEU A 22 4.85 -4.89 -6.26
CA LEU A 22 3.61 -4.94 -7.03
C LEU A 22 3.92 -5.02 -8.53
N SER A 23 3.02 -5.61 -9.30
CA SER A 23 3.08 -5.52 -10.76
C SER A 23 2.78 -4.08 -11.23
N PRO A 24 3.14 -3.71 -12.47
CA PRO A 24 2.83 -2.38 -13.00
C PRO A 24 1.33 -2.06 -12.99
N ASP A 25 0.49 -3.06 -13.30
CA ASP A 25 -0.96 -2.92 -13.29
C ASP A 25 -1.51 -2.73 -11.87
N GLU A 26 -1.00 -3.50 -10.89
CA GLU A 26 -1.35 -3.36 -9.47
C GLU A 26 -0.94 -1.97 -8.93
N SER A 27 0.26 -1.51 -9.29
CA SER A 27 0.79 -0.21 -8.86
C SER A 27 -0.07 0.92 -9.42
N THR A 28 -0.38 0.87 -10.73
CA THR A 28 -1.18 1.90 -11.40
C THR A 28 -2.60 1.95 -10.82
N ALA A 29 -3.25 0.80 -10.59
CA ALA A 29 -4.59 0.76 -9.99
C ALA A 29 -4.60 1.32 -8.56
N LEU A 30 -3.56 1.01 -7.78
CA LEU A 30 -3.41 1.57 -6.43
C LEU A 30 -3.19 3.08 -6.45
N ASP A 31 -2.34 3.59 -7.35
CA ASP A 31 -2.05 5.02 -7.47
C ASP A 31 -3.31 5.82 -7.86
N VAL A 32 -4.13 5.30 -8.78
CA VAL A 32 -5.42 5.91 -9.15
C VAL A 32 -6.34 5.98 -7.94
N HIS A 33 -6.52 4.89 -7.20
CA HIS A 33 -7.38 4.89 -6.01
C HIS A 33 -6.89 5.87 -4.92
N LEU A 34 -5.58 5.93 -4.70
CA LEU A 34 -4.98 6.83 -3.72
C LEU A 34 -5.18 8.31 -4.08
N ALA A 35 -5.21 8.64 -5.37
CA ALA A 35 -5.48 10.01 -5.82
C ALA A 35 -6.89 10.51 -5.45
N GLU A 36 -7.85 9.59 -5.28
CA GLU A 36 -9.26 9.92 -5.04
C GLU A 36 -9.72 9.64 -3.60
N CYS A 37 -9.02 8.76 -2.87
CA CYS A 37 -9.41 8.31 -1.54
C CYS A 37 -8.44 8.79 -0.45
N LEU A 38 -8.87 9.81 0.31
CA LEU A 38 -8.09 10.37 1.42
C LEU A 38 -7.85 9.34 2.55
N ASP A 39 -8.85 8.52 2.86
CA ASP A 39 -8.73 7.50 3.91
C ASP A 39 -7.66 6.46 3.58
N CYS A 40 -7.63 6.00 2.32
CA CYS A 40 -6.62 5.06 1.84
C CYS A 40 -5.23 5.71 1.77
N THR A 41 -5.13 6.99 1.39
CA THR A 41 -3.86 7.75 1.46
C THR A 41 -3.32 7.82 2.88
N ASN A 42 -4.18 8.17 3.85
CA ASN A 42 -3.79 8.22 5.26
C ASN A 42 -3.39 6.84 5.78
N PHE A 43 -4.12 5.79 5.41
CA PHE A 43 -3.79 4.42 5.79
C PHE A 43 -2.44 3.97 5.21
N GLN A 44 -2.11 4.33 3.97
CA GLN A 44 -0.82 4.01 3.35
C GLN A 44 0.35 4.60 4.14
N VAL A 45 0.21 5.84 4.62
CA VAL A 45 1.21 6.49 5.48
C VAL A 45 1.35 5.73 6.80
N GLN A 46 0.24 5.36 7.44
CA GLN A 46 0.23 4.62 8.71
C GLN A 46 0.91 3.25 8.58
N VAL A 47 0.54 2.45 7.57
CA VAL A 47 1.06 1.09 7.42
C VAL A 47 2.56 1.10 7.10
N ARG A 48 3.03 2.05 6.28
CA ARG A 48 4.46 2.23 5.99
C ARG A 48 5.24 2.65 7.24
N PHE A 49 4.67 3.53 8.07
CA PHE A 49 5.27 3.93 9.34
C PHE A 49 5.43 2.72 10.28
N ILE A 50 4.36 1.95 10.48
CA ILE A 50 4.38 0.76 11.33
C ILE A 50 5.39 -0.27 10.81
N HIS A 51 5.41 -0.54 9.50
CA HIS A 51 6.33 -1.50 8.91
C HIS A 51 7.80 -1.08 9.11
N ARG A 52 8.14 0.20 8.89
CA ARG A 52 9.48 0.73 9.15
C ARG A 52 9.86 0.64 10.63
N ALA A 53 8.95 1.01 11.53
CA ALA A 53 9.18 0.91 12.96
C ALA A 53 9.42 -0.54 13.38
N ALA A 54 8.64 -1.48 12.87
CA ALA A 54 8.79 -2.91 13.12
C ALA A 54 10.13 -3.46 12.59
N GLY A 55 10.58 -3.06 11.40
CA GLY A 55 11.88 -3.46 10.85
C GLY A 55 13.06 -3.03 11.71
N ARG A 56 12.97 -1.85 12.34
CA ARG A 56 14.00 -1.36 13.29
C ARG A 56 14.16 -2.26 14.52
N PHE A 57 13.11 -2.98 14.94
CA PHE A 57 13.18 -3.93 16.05
C PHE A 57 13.70 -5.32 15.63
N ARG A 58 13.69 -5.65 14.33
CA ARG A 58 14.20 -6.93 13.82
C ARG A 58 15.72 -6.93 13.61
N GLY A 59 16.36 -5.76 13.63
CA GLY A 59 17.80 -5.62 13.39
C GLY A 59 18.15 -5.42 11.91
N ASP A 60 17.16 -5.17 11.05
CA ASP A 60 17.31 -5.01 9.60
C ASP A 60 17.77 -3.57 9.21
N ALA A 61 18.44 -2.88 10.15
CA ALA A 61 18.81 -1.46 10.05
C ALA A 61 20.24 -1.25 9.52
#